data_AF-X1M9R9-F1
#
_entry.id   AF-X1M9R9-F1
#
_cell.length_a   1.000
_cell.length_b   1.000
_cell.length_c   1.000
_cell.angle_alpha   90.00
_cell.angle_beta   90.00
_cell.angle_gamma   90.00
#
_symmetry.space_group_name_H-M   'P 1'
#
loop_
_entity.id
_entity.type
_entity.pdbx_description
1 polymer ?
#
loop_
_entity_poly.entity_id
_entity_poly.type
_entity_poly.pdbx_seq_one_letter_code
_entity_poly.pdbx_strand_id
1 'polypeptide(L)'
;ANEMDIALVLQNPLVQSLYAKNAVGLVNLIRAVNVESASGFKGSVGSGRQLDALMLRAEQFYDPDIPAAKRADWPRDIAAADSLWFIEGVAAAAGADLEIADEEGLAIFGFANPAASPVCDAVQITYVSQAYNIQNLDFELANPFIGDAIVELKQPLFLFPKETGKIQVRYFIDGEDHLRPIGLWVKMSSALRDLANS
;
A
#
# COMPACT_ATOMS: atom_id res chain seq x y z
N ALA A 1 -8.07 -22.65 -11.74
CA ALA A 1 -8.20 -21.23 -11.39
C ALA A 1 -8.82 -21.18 -10.01
N ASN A 2 -8.10 -20.65 -9.02
CA ASN A 2 -8.61 -20.56 -7.64
C ASN A 2 -9.80 -19.59 -7.60
N GLU A 3 -10.79 -19.83 -6.75
CA GLU A 3 -11.99 -18.96 -6.63
C GLU A 3 -11.65 -17.47 -6.42
N MET A 4 -10.50 -17.18 -5.81
CA MET A 4 -9.96 -15.83 -5.63
C MET A 4 -9.57 -15.14 -6.96
N ASP A 5 -9.01 -15.89 -7.92
CA ASP A 5 -8.73 -15.34 -9.26
C ASP A 5 -10.03 -14.96 -9.97
N ILE A 6 -11.06 -15.80 -9.86
CA ILE A 6 -12.36 -15.55 -10.50
C ILE A 6 -13.05 -14.34 -9.85
N ALA A 7 -13.00 -14.22 -8.53
CA ALA A 7 -13.55 -13.08 -7.79
C ALA A 7 -12.83 -11.75 -8.12
N LEU A 8 -11.50 -11.77 -8.24
CA LEU A 8 -10.70 -10.60 -8.63
C LEU A 8 -10.91 -10.19 -10.09
N VAL A 9 -11.02 -11.15 -11.01
CA VAL A 9 -11.36 -10.91 -12.42
C VAL A 9 -12.72 -10.23 -12.54
N LEU A 10 -13.71 -10.66 -11.75
CA LEU A 10 -15.07 -10.12 -11.77
C LEU A 10 -15.17 -8.74 -11.10
N GLN A 11 -14.37 -8.45 -10.08
CA GLN A 11 -14.42 -7.17 -9.35
C GLN A 11 -13.58 -6.08 -10.01
N ASN A 12 -12.34 -6.36 -10.42
CA ASN A 12 -11.51 -5.39 -11.12
C ASN A 12 -10.34 -6.08 -11.87
N PRO A 13 -10.48 -6.36 -13.18
CA PRO A 13 -9.45 -7.08 -13.94
C PRO A 13 -8.12 -6.33 -14.03
N LEU A 14 -8.12 -5.01 -13.86
CA LEU A 14 -6.90 -4.20 -13.84
C LEU A 14 -6.06 -4.48 -12.60
N VAL A 15 -6.70 -4.61 -11.43
CA VAL A 15 -6.03 -4.95 -10.17
C VAL A 15 -5.37 -6.33 -10.27
N GLN A 16 -6.06 -7.32 -10.81
CA GLN A 16 -5.48 -8.65 -11.01
C GLN A 16 -4.24 -8.60 -11.92
N SER A 17 -4.30 -7.80 -13.00
CA SER A 17 -3.17 -7.66 -13.92
C SER A 17 -1.92 -7.09 -13.22
N LEU A 18 -2.09 -6.18 -12.26
CA LEU A 18 -0.99 -5.64 -11.45
C LEU A 18 -0.35 -6.72 -10.59
N TYR A 19 -1.15 -7.55 -9.92
CA TYR A 19 -0.65 -8.67 -9.12
C TYR A 19 0.09 -9.69 -9.99
N ALA A 20 -0.44 -10.00 -11.19
CA ALA A 20 0.17 -10.95 -12.11
C ALA A 20 1.53 -10.46 -12.63
N LYS A 21 1.64 -9.18 -13.02
CA LYS A 21 2.90 -8.56 -13.46
C LYS A 21 3.97 -8.59 -12.37
N ASN A 22 3.56 -8.41 -11.12
CA ASN A 22 4.46 -8.32 -9.97
C ASN A 22 4.64 -9.65 -9.22
N ALA A 23 4.12 -10.76 -9.76
CA ALA A 23 4.11 -12.06 -9.09
C ALA A 23 5.51 -12.56 -8.69
N VAL A 24 6.52 -12.31 -9.52
CA VAL A 24 7.91 -12.71 -9.20
C VAL A 24 8.44 -11.96 -7.98
N GLY A 25 8.19 -10.64 -7.90
CA GLY A 25 8.59 -9.83 -6.75
C GLY A 25 7.86 -10.25 -5.48
N LEU A 26 6.56 -10.55 -5.59
CA LEU A 26 5.74 -11.07 -4.50
C LEU A 26 6.26 -12.40 -3.94
N VAL A 27 6.61 -13.34 -4.81
CA VAL A 27 7.19 -14.63 -4.38
C VAL A 27 8.51 -14.41 -3.65
N ASN A 28 9.34 -13.45 -4.10
CA ASN A 28 10.60 -13.14 -3.42
C ASN A 28 10.36 -12.49 -2.05
N LEU A 29 9.40 -11.56 -1.95
CA LEU A 29 9.01 -10.96 -0.67
C LEU A 29 8.55 -12.04 0.32
N ILE A 30 7.63 -12.91 -0.10
CA ILE A 30 7.12 -13.99 0.75
C ILE A 30 8.25 -14.93 1.19
N ARG A 31 9.20 -15.23 0.31
CA ARG A 31 10.37 -16.06 0.67
C ARG A 31 11.24 -15.39 1.71
N ALA A 32 11.51 -14.09 1.58
CA ALA A 32 12.30 -13.34 2.55
C ALA A 32 11.64 -13.35 3.94
N VAL A 33 10.33 -13.05 4.01
CA VAL A 33 9.57 -13.09 5.27
C VAL A 33 9.54 -14.50 5.86
N ASN A 34 9.44 -15.53 5.01
CA ASN A 34 9.45 -16.92 5.45
C ASN A 34 10.80 -17.40 5.98
N VAL A 35 11.91 -16.85 5.48
CA VAL A 35 13.25 -17.12 6.00
C VAL A 35 13.39 -16.57 7.42
N GLU A 36 12.90 -15.35 7.68
CA GLU A 36 12.97 -14.73 9.00
C GLU A 36 12.00 -15.37 10.01
N SER A 37 10.76 -15.68 9.60
CA SER A 37 9.72 -16.23 10.49
C SER A 37 9.78 -17.74 10.72
N ALA A 38 10.51 -18.48 9.87
CA ALA A 38 10.64 -19.95 9.90
C ALA A 38 9.31 -20.75 9.98
N SER A 39 8.17 -20.15 9.58
CA SER A 39 6.84 -20.67 9.94
C SER A 39 6.00 -21.21 8.78
N GLY A 40 6.51 -21.13 7.54
CA GLY A 40 5.84 -21.61 6.33
C GLY A 40 4.75 -20.64 5.84
N PHE A 41 4.71 -20.40 4.52
CA PHE A 41 3.67 -19.59 3.87
C PHE A 41 2.50 -20.45 3.42
N LYS A 42 1.29 -20.11 3.86
CA LYS A 42 0.05 -20.75 3.40
C LYS A 42 -0.94 -19.80 2.74
N GLY A 43 -0.60 -18.51 2.61
CA GLY A 43 -1.50 -17.50 2.05
C GLY A 43 -2.79 -17.38 2.86
N SER A 44 -3.92 -17.18 2.18
CA SER A 44 -5.25 -16.91 2.77
C SER A 44 -5.83 -18.01 3.68
N VAL A 45 -5.18 -19.17 3.77
CA VAL A 45 -5.55 -20.26 4.69
C VAL A 45 -4.55 -20.41 5.84
N GLY A 46 -3.64 -19.44 6.00
CA GLY A 46 -2.72 -19.35 7.11
C GLY A 46 -3.46 -19.26 8.45
N SER A 47 -2.96 -19.97 9.45
CA SER A 47 -3.46 -19.84 10.83
C SER A 47 -2.33 -19.93 11.85
N GLY A 48 -2.51 -19.20 12.96
CA GLY A 48 -1.54 -19.17 14.05
C GLY A 48 -0.22 -18.57 13.59
N ARG A 49 0.85 -19.39 13.59
CA ARG A 49 2.20 -18.94 13.23
C ARG A 49 2.46 -18.86 11.72
N GLN A 50 1.55 -19.35 10.89
CA GLN A 50 1.73 -19.33 9.44
C GLN A 50 1.62 -17.91 8.87
N LEU A 51 2.35 -17.66 7.80
CA LEU A 51 2.27 -16.38 7.08
C LEU A 51 0.98 -16.30 6.26
N ASP A 52 0.34 -15.15 6.34
CA ASP A 52 -0.84 -14.74 5.59
C ASP A 52 -0.55 -13.40 4.87
N ALA A 53 -1.35 -13.09 3.86
CA ALA A 53 -1.26 -11.87 3.07
C ALA A 53 -2.59 -11.13 3.10
N LEU A 54 -2.57 -9.90 3.58
CA LEU A 54 -3.74 -9.04 3.66
C LEU A 54 -3.65 -7.91 2.64
N MET A 55 -4.77 -7.55 2.01
CA MET A 55 -4.86 -6.32 1.22
C MET A 55 -4.74 -5.09 2.14
N LEU A 56 -4.15 -4.01 1.62
CA LEU A 56 -3.88 -2.82 2.42
C LEU A 56 -5.16 -2.15 2.92
N ARG A 57 -5.19 -1.85 4.23
CA ARG A 57 -6.27 -1.10 4.88
C ARG A 57 -5.70 0.16 5.54
N ALA A 58 -6.52 1.19 5.65
CA ALA A 58 -6.11 2.48 6.21
C ALA A 58 -5.55 2.33 7.63
N GLU A 59 -6.23 1.56 8.48
CA GLU A 59 -5.89 1.31 9.90
C GLU A 59 -4.49 0.75 10.13
N GLN A 60 -3.85 0.19 9.09
CA GLN A 60 -2.50 -0.33 9.18
C GLN A 60 -1.45 0.80 9.18
N PHE A 61 -1.79 1.96 8.64
CA PHE A 61 -0.90 3.10 8.44
C PHE A 61 -1.15 4.21 9.47
N TYR A 62 -0.11 5.01 9.70
CA TYR A 62 -0.23 6.21 10.53
C TYR A 62 -0.90 7.35 9.76
N ASP A 63 -1.61 8.18 10.50
CA ASP A 63 -2.22 9.40 10.00
C ASP A 63 -1.17 10.51 9.97
N PRO A 64 -0.80 11.02 8.78
CA PRO A 64 0.18 12.10 8.65
C PRO A 64 -0.31 13.45 9.19
N ASP A 65 -1.62 13.62 9.35
CA ASP A 65 -2.21 14.86 9.87
C ASP A 65 -2.39 14.80 11.39
N ILE A 66 -2.40 13.59 11.97
CA ILE A 66 -2.59 13.35 13.40
C ILE A 66 -1.40 12.54 13.96
N PRO A 67 -0.45 13.21 14.64
CA PRO A 67 0.76 12.57 15.15
C PRO A 67 0.48 11.31 15.99
N ALA A 68 1.19 10.23 15.66
CA ALA A 68 1.12 8.92 16.33
C ALA A 68 -0.28 8.26 16.38
N ALA A 69 -1.25 8.73 15.59
CA ALA A 69 -2.53 8.07 15.41
C ALA A 69 -2.51 7.14 14.19
N LYS A 70 -3.29 6.06 14.23
CA LYS A 70 -3.59 5.25 13.05
C LYS A 70 -4.72 5.91 12.26
N ARG A 71 -4.71 5.76 10.93
CA ARG A 71 -5.80 6.25 10.09
C ARG A 71 -7.08 5.46 10.36
N ALA A 72 -8.22 6.15 10.39
CA ALA A 72 -9.52 5.48 10.42
C ALA A 72 -9.96 5.03 9.02
N ASP A 73 -9.64 5.84 8.01
CA ASP A 73 -10.02 5.64 6.62
C ASP A 73 -9.00 6.25 5.65
N TRP A 74 -9.24 6.08 4.35
CA TRP A 74 -8.39 6.63 3.29
C TRP A 74 -8.70 8.09 2.94
N PRO A 75 -9.97 8.54 2.90
CA PRO A 75 -10.31 9.93 2.59
C PRO A 75 -9.60 10.92 3.51
N ARG A 76 -9.08 12.00 2.93
CA ARG A 76 -8.40 13.07 3.67
C ARG A 76 -8.70 14.43 3.06
N ASP A 77 -8.90 15.43 3.90
CA ASP A 77 -9.06 16.82 3.45
C ASP A 77 -7.70 17.45 3.17
N ILE A 78 -7.49 17.91 1.94
CA ILE A 78 -6.29 18.61 1.50
C ILE A 78 -6.60 20.10 1.42
N ALA A 79 -5.98 20.87 2.31
CA ALA A 79 -6.27 22.30 2.45
C ALA A 79 -5.69 23.18 1.34
N ALA A 80 -4.60 22.74 0.69
CA ALA A 80 -3.93 23.49 -0.38
C ALA A 80 -3.00 22.59 -1.19
N ALA A 81 -2.56 23.08 -2.35
CA ALA A 81 -1.59 22.43 -3.20
C ALA A 81 -0.20 22.30 -2.54
N ASP A 82 0.05 21.18 -1.85
CA ASP A 82 1.32 20.89 -1.17
C ASP A 82 1.84 19.48 -1.48
N SER A 83 3.02 19.14 -1.00
CA SER A 83 3.55 17.77 -1.00
C SER A 83 3.46 17.21 0.42
N LEU A 84 2.50 16.32 0.66
CA LEU A 84 2.23 15.79 1.99
C LEU A 84 2.64 14.32 2.08
N TRP A 85 3.05 13.89 3.27
CA TRP A 85 3.30 12.48 3.53
C TRP A 85 2.00 11.69 3.43
N PHE A 86 2.10 10.50 2.83
CA PHE A 86 0.98 9.58 2.64
C PHE A 86 1.24 8.24 3.33
N ILE A 87 2.46 7.69 3.23
CA ILE A 87 2.88 6.56 4.07
C ILE A 87 4.08 6.98 4.87
N GLU A 88 3.98 6.85 6.19
CA GLU A 88 5.01 7.17 7.16
C GLU A 88 4.93 6.25 8.38
N GLY A 89 6.00 6.23 9.16
CA GLY A 89 6.09 5.53 10.43
C GLY A 89 5.51 6.33 11.60
N VAL A 90 5.62 5.75 12.80
CA VAL A 90 5.18 6.42 14.03
C VAL A 90 6.19 7.49 14.45
N ALA A 91 5.73 8.74 14.54
CA ALA A 91 6.51 9.80 15.15
C ALA A 91 5.64 10.93 15.70
N ALA A 92 6.27 11.77 16.52
CA ALA A 92 5.67 13.01 17.03
C ALA A 92 5.54 14.10 15.95
N ALA A 93 6.21 13.93 14.80
CA ALA A 93 6.14 14.80 13.64
C ALA A 93 6.10 13.96 12.36
N ALA A 94 5.41 14.46 11.33
CA ALA A 94 5.28 13.79 10.04
C ALA A 94 6.64 13.59 9.34
N GLY A 95 6.72 12.57 8.50
CA GLY A 95 7.88 12.22 7.66
C GLY A 95 8.80 11.15 8.23
N ALA A 96 8.38 10.45 9.29
CA ALA A 96 9.11 9.31 9.83
C ALA A 96 9.07 8.12 8.85
N ASP A 97 10.15 7.33 8.84
CA ASP A 97 10.20 6.16 8.00
C ASP A 97 9.34 5.04 8.61
N LEU A 98 8.52 4.39 7.77
CA LEU A 98 7.80 3.19 8.16
C LEU A 98 8.81 2.05 8.26
N GLU A 99 8.97 1.50 9.47
CA GLU A 99 9.84 0.35 9.73
C GLU A 99 9.04 -0.95 9.58
N ILE A 100 9.57 -1.89 8.79
CA ILE A 100 8.98 -3.22 8.65
C ILE A 100 9.63 -4.18 9.65
N ALA A 101 8.80 -4.83 10.46
CA ALA A 101 9.26 -5.79 11.46
C ALA A 101 9.88 -7.05 10.82
N ASP A 102 10.63 -7.81 11.62
CA ASP A 102 11.38 -8.99 11.19
C ASP A 102 10.52 -10.06 10.47
N GLU A 103 9.25 -10.17 10.83
CA GLU A 103 8.34 -11.21 10.33
C GLU A 103 7.24 -10.61 9.43
N GLU A 104 7.52 -9.45 8.84
CA GLU A 104 6.59 -8.72 7.99
C GLU A 104 7.22 -8.29 6.67
N GLY A 105 6.37 -8.03 5.67
CA GLY A 105 6.77 -7.49 4.38
C GLY A 105 5.63 -6.71 3.74
N LEU A 106 5.95 -5.66 3.00
CA LEU A 106 4.95 -4.80 2.36
C LEU A 106 5.26 -4.68 0.86
N ALA A 107 4.24 -4.80 0.03
CA ALA A 107 4.34 -4.49 -1.39
C ALA A 107 3.26 -3.51 -1.83
N ILE A 108 3.63 -2.49 -2.61
CA ILE A 108 2.72 -1.52 -3.21
C ILE A 108 3.01 -1.44 -4.72
N PHE A 109 1.98 -1.66 -5.53
CA PHE A 109 2.09 -1.74 -7.00
C PHE A 109 1.54 -0.52 -7.72
N GLY A 110 0.69 0.25 -7.05
CA GLY A 110 -0.13 1.26 -7.68
C GLY A 110 -1.02 1.96 -6.69
N PHE A 111 -1.82 2.86 -7.21
CA PHE A 111 -2.84 3.56 -6.44
C PHE A 111 -4.16 3.55 -7.22
N ALA A 112 -5.26 3.43 -6.47
CA ALA A 112 -6.61 3.72 -6.95
C ALA A 112 -7.06 5.06 -6.37
N ASN A 113 -7.79 5.85 -7.14
CA ASN A 113 -8.50 7.01 -6.66
C ASN A 113 -9.96 6.94 -7.13
N PRO A 114 -10.92 6.70 -6.22
CA PRO A 114 -12.34 6.67 -6.54
C PRO A 114 -12.98 8.07 -6.60
N ALA A 115 -12.23 9.14 -6.28
CA ALA A 115 -12.76 10.50 -6.36
C ALA A 115 -13.14 10.86 -7.80
N ALA A 116 -14.28 11.53 -7.97
CA ALA A 116 -14.70 12.04 -9.28
C ALA A 116 -13.76 13.12 -9.82
N SER A 117 -13.00 13.78 -8.93
CA SER A 117 -12.00 14.80 -9.27
C SER A 117 -10.76 14.56 -8.42
N PRO A 118 -9.81 13.74 -8.89
CA PRO A 118 -8.54 13.49 -8.21
C PRO A 118 -7.77 14.80 -7.97
N VAL A 119 -7.21 14.95 -6.77
CA VAL A 119 -6.48 16.16 -6.35
C VAL A 119 -4.95 15.99 -6.35
N CYS A 120 -4.47 14.79 -6.69
CA CYS A 120 -3.06 14.41 -6.69
C CYS A 120 -2.55 14.05 -8.10
N ASP A 121 -1.29 14.39 -8.38
CA ASP A 121 -0.67 14.27 -9.71
C ASP A 121 0.67 13.50 -9.71
N ALA A 122 1.31 13.33 -8.56
CA ALA A 122 2.58 12.63 -8.47
C ALA A 122 2.86 12.02 -7.09
N VAL A 123 3.77 11.06 -7.08
CA VAL A 123 4.26 10.40 -5.88
C VAL A 123 5.78 10.31 -5.90
N GLN A 124 6.38 10.48 -4.73
CA GLN A 124 7.79 10.22 -4.48
C GLN A 124 7.94 9.14 -3.41
N ILE A 125 8.72 8.12 -3.72
CA ILE A 125 9.00 7.00 -2.82
C ILE A 125 10.40 7.20 -2.26
N THR A 126 10.56 7.01 -0.96
CA THR A 126 11.86 6.90 -0.31
C THR A 126 12.00 5.49 0.26
N TYR A 127 13.07 4.81 -0.09
CA TYR A 127 13.38 3.44 0.30
C TYR A 127 14.78 3.37 0.88
N VAL A 128 14.94 2.89 2.11
CA VAL A 128 16.24 2.81 2.82
C VAL A 128 17.03 4.12 2.71
N SER A 129 16.36 5.23 3.04
CA SER A 129 16.90 6.60 2.97
C SER A 129 17.31 7.10 1.58
N GLN A 130 16.94 6.40 0.50
CA GLN A 130 17.17 6.81 -0.88
C GLN A 130 15.85 7.19 -1.55
N ALA A 131 15.79 8.41 -2.06
CA ALA A 131 14.64 8.87 -2.84
C ALA A 131 14.69 8.28 -4.25
N TYR A 132 13.59 7.68 -4.67
CA TYR A 132 13.39 7.23 -6.05
C TYR A 132 12.96 8.41 -6.92
N ASN A 133 12.96 8.19 -8.24
CA ASN A 133 12.45 9.16 -9.19
C ASN A 133 10.96 9.43 -8.91
N ILE A 134 10.56 10.68 -9.10
CA ILE A 134 9.16 11.08 -9.04
C ILE A 134 8.38 10.30 -10.10
N GLN A 135 7.25 9.74 -9.71
CA GLN A 135 6.35 9.00 -10.59
C GLN A 135 5.04 9.78 -10.71
N ASN A 136 4.60 10.03 -11.94
CA ASN A 136 3.33 10.70 -12.18
C ASN A 136 2.16 9.77 -11.87
N LEU A 137 1.12 10.34 -11.29
CA LEU A 137 -0.18 9.72 -11.07
C LEU A 137 -1.17 10.35 -12.06
N ASP A 138 -1.17 9.85 -13.30
CA ASP A 138 -1.96 10.41 -14.39
C ASP A 138 -3.45 9.99 -14.31
N PHE A 139 -4.12 10.30 -13.19
CA PHE A 139 -5.52 9.94 -12.98
C PHE A 139 -6.48 10.63 -13.97
N GLU A 140 -6.10 11.77 -14.55
CA GLU A 140 -6.89 12.47 -15.57
C GLU A 140 -7.05 11.66 -16.87
N LEU A 141 -6.15 10.70 -17.13
CA LEU A 141 -6.24 9.80 -18.28
C LEU A 141 -7.19 8.63 -18.04
N ALA A 142 -7.66 8.43 -16.80
CA ALA A 142 -8.56 7.35 -16.47
C ALA A 142 -9.96 7.63 -17.01
N ASN A 143 -10.59 6.62 -17.60
CA ASN A 143 -11.94 6.73 -18.12
C ASN A 143 -12.94 6.61 -16.95
N PRO A 144 -13.68 7.68 -16.58
CA PRO A 144 -14.58 7.66 -15.43
C PRO A 144 -15.80 6.73 -15.62
N PHE A 145 -16.03 6.21 -16.82
CA PHE A 145 -17.14 5.29 -17.12
C PHE A 145 -16.79 3.81 -16.86
N ILE A 146 -15.52 3.49 -16.55
CA ILE A 146 -15.02 2.12 -16.38
C ILE A 146 -14.40 1.95 -14.98
N GLY A 147 -15.16 2.31 -13.95
CA GLY A 147 -14.79 2.12 -12.54
C GLY A 147 -13.76 3.11 -12.01
N ASP A 148 -13.13 2.76 -10.88
CA ASP A 148 -12.17 3.61 -10.19
C ASP A 148 -10.92 3.86 -11.04
N ALA A 149 -10.37 5.07 -10.95
CA ALA A 149 -9.14 5.43 -11.64
C ALA A 149 -7.95 4.72 -10.99
N ILE A 150 -7.23 3.89 -11.74
CA ILE A 150 -6.08 3.11 -11.25
C ILE A 150 -4.83 3.51 -12.02
N VAL A 151 -3.74 3.77 -11.28
CA VAL A 151 -2.42 4.03 -11.84
C VAL A 151 -1.42 3.02 -11.30
N GLU A 152 -0.68 2.38 -12.21
CA GLU A 152 0.44 1.50 -11.91
C GLU A 152 1.71 2.32 -11.61
N LEU A 153 2.44 1.95 -10.57
CA LEU A 153 3.76 2.50 -10.33
C LEU A 153 4.75 1.95 -11.36
N LYS A 154 5.52 2.84 -11.99
CA LYS A 154 6.66 2.47 -12.86
C LYS A 154 7.69 1.66 -12.10
N GLN A 155 7.86 1.95 -10.82
CA GLN A 155 8.68 1.19 -9.88
C GLN A 155 7.83 0.80 -8.68
N PRO A 156 7.38 -0.48 -8.60
CA PRO A 156 6.65 -0.97 -7.44
C PRO A 156 7.56 -0.92 -6.20
N LEU A 157 6.96 -0.61 -5.05
CA LEU A 157 7.66 -0.62 -3.78
C LEU A 157 7.56 -2.01 -3.15
N PHE A 158 8.70 -2.58 -2.81
CA PHE A 158 8.80 -3.76 -1.95
C PHE A 158 9.63 -3.38 -0.74
N LEU A 159 9.04 -3.46 0.45
CA LEU A 159 9.76 -3.35 1.72
C LEU A 159 9.92 -4.75 2.29
N PHE A 160 11.16 -5.22 2.35
CA PHE A 160 11.50 -6.49 2.96
C PHE A 160 11.62 -6.33 4.49
N PRO A 161 11.70 -7.45 5.25
CA PRO A 161 11.94 -7.39 6.68
C PRO A 161 13.13 -6.50 7.05
N LYS A 162 12.99 -5.70 8.12
CA LYS A 162 14.03 -4.79 8.66
C LYS A 162 14.38 -3.62 7.74
N GLU A 163 13.64 -3.41 6.66
CA GLU A 163 13.81 -2.26 5.80
C GLU A 163 12.83 -1.15 6.16
N THR A 164 13.14 0.05 5.66
CA THR A 164 12.36 1.24 5.94
C THR A 164 11.92 1.92 4.64
N GLY A 165 10.76 2.55 4.67
CA GLY A 165 10.28 3.32 3.54
C GLY A 165 9.22 4.35 3.91
N LYS A 166 9.01 5.31 3.00
CA LYS A 166 7.93 6.29 3.10
C LYS A 166 7.51 6.78 1.73
N ILE A 167 6.30 7.30 1.65
CA ILE A 167 5.70 7.80 0.42
C ILE A 167 5.18 9.21 0.65
N GLN A 168 5.58 10.14 -0.22
CA GLN A 168 5.05 11.49 -0.30
C GLN A 168 4.19 11.62 -1.56
N VAL A 169 3.06 12.31 -1.46
CA VAL A 169 2.15 12.58 -2.57
C VAL A 169 2.12 14.09 -2.81
N ARG A 170 2.17 14.47 -4.08
CA ARG A 170 1.98 15.85 -4.53
C ARG A 170 0.50 16.08 -4.81
N TYR A 171 -0.03 17.14 -4.22
CA TYR A 171 -1.37 17.64 -4.44
C TYR A 171 -1.28 18.96 -5.22
N PHE A 172 -2.05 19.08 -6.30
CA PHE A 172 -2.01 20.26 -7.17
C PHE A 172 -3.15 21.26 -6.88
N ILE A 173 -4.16 20.83 -6.12
CA ILE A 173 -5.32 21.64 -5.71
C ILE A 173 -5.80 21.21 -4.32
N ASP A 174 -6.59 22.06 -3.67
CA ASP A 174 -7.36 21.72 -2.47
C ASP A 174 -8.57 20.81 -2.80
N GLY A 175 -9.02 20.03 -1.81
CA GLY A 175 -10.17 19.13 -1.95
C GLY A 175 -10.01 17.84 -1.15
N GLU A 176 -10.86 16.85 -1.44
CA GLU A 176 -10.80 15.55 -0.77
C GLU A 176 -9.92 14.58 -1.55
N ASP A 177 -8.89 14.06 -0.90
CA ASP A 177 -8.08 12.96 -1.41
C ASP A 177 -8.68 11.62 -1.02
N HIS A 178 -9.05 10.80 -2.00
CA HIS A 178 -9.54 9.45 -1.79
C HIS A 178 -8.52 8.37 -2.19
N LEU A 179 -7.24 8.73 -2.35
CA LEU A 179 -6.17 7.84 -2.79
C LEU A 179 -6.04 6.59 -1.91
N ARG A 180 -5.96 5.41 -2.54
CA ARG A 180 -5.81 4.10 -1.89
C ARG A 180 -4.65 3.35 -2.51
N PRO A 181 -3.67 2.87 -1.73
CA PRO A 181 -2.60 2.05 -2.26
C PRO A 181 -3.15 0.66 -2.64
N ILE A 182 -2.72 0.16 -3.81
CA ILE A 182 -2.97 -1.21 -4.25
C ILE A 182 -1.73 -2.02 -3.93
N GLY A 183 -1.90 -3.02 -3.07
CA GLY A 183 -0.79 -3.83 -2.62
C GLY A 183 -1.22 -4.84 -1.56
N LEU A 184 -0.21 -5.47 -0.96
CA LEU A 184 -0.44 -6.44 0.10
C LEU A 184 0.64 -6.41 1.17
N TRP A 185 0.19 -6.69 2.39
CA TRP A 185 1.02 -6.80 3.58
C TRP A 185 1.09 -8.26 3.98
N VAL A 186 2.30 -8.81 3.99
CA VAL A 186 2.57 -10.19 4.43
C VAL A 186 2.98 -10.12 5.90
N LYS A 187 2.24 -10.81 6.77
CA LYS A 187 2.57 -10.92 8.20
C LYS A 187 2.08 -12.24 8.77
N MET A 188 2.48 -12.57 9.99
CA MET A 188 1.96 -13.77 10.65
C MET A 188 0.45 -13.65 10.94
N SER A 189 -0.27 -14.74 10.69
CA SER A 189 -1.72 -14.81 10.92
C SER A 189 -2.11 -14.49 12.37
N SER A 190 -1.23 -14.74 13.34
CA SER A 190 -1.44 -14.40 14.74
C SER A 190 -1.50 -12.89 14.98
N ALA A 191 -0.76 -12.09 14.21
CA ALA A 191 -0.79 -10.63 14.26
C ALA A 191 -2.07 -10.04 13.63
N LEU A 192 -2.81 -10.84 12.86
CA LEU A 192 -4.07 -10.45 12.20
C LEU A 192 -5.32 -10.73 13.04
N ARG A 193 -5.18 -11.26 14.25
CA ARG A 193 -6.33 -11.68 15.08
C ARG A 193 -7.04 -10.54 15.79
N ASP A 194 -6.35 -9.43 15.99
CA ASP A 194 -6.92 -8.24 16.61
C ASP A 194 -7.41 -7.31 15.51
N LEU A 195 -8.74 -7.12 15.42
CA LEU A 195 -9.32 -6.27 14.38
C LEU A 195 -8.73 -4.85 14.40
N ALA A 196 -8.45 -4.32 15.59
CA ALA A 196 -7.91 -2.97 15.77
C ALA A 196 -6.44 -2.82 15.30
N ASN A 197 -5.73 -3.93 15.13
CA ASN A 197 -4.30 -3.96 14.75
C ASN A 197 -4.02 -4.79 13.48
N SER A 198 -5.07 -5.32 12.84
CA SER A 198 -4.99 -6.25 11.71
C SER A 198 -4.70 -5.57 10.39
#